data_AF-A0A975Z8E7-F1
#
_entry.id   AF-A0A975Z8E7-F1
#
_cell.length_a   1.000
_cell.length_b   1.000
_cell.length_c   1.000
_cell.angle_alpha   90.00
_cell.angle_beta   90.00
_cell.angle_gamma   90.00
#
_symmetry.space_group_name_H-M   'P 1'
#
loop_
_entity.id
_entity.type
_entity.pdbx_description
1 polymer ?
#
loop_
_entity_poly.entity_id
_entity_poly.type
_entity_poly.pdbx_seq_one_letter_code
_entity_poly.pdbx_strand_id
1 'polypeptide(L)'
;MGHYVAAYAVATDQGYVGYAKFCTHTPVDVWQCKAIDKISARPQGSYRLALEAVERRARLFLQLLHQYGDGDSPLHMLPGVAAT
;
A
#
# COMPACT_ATOMS: atom_id res chain seq x y z
N MET A 1 -13.77 -0.48 13.28
CA MET A 1 -12.97 -1.60 12.74
C MET A 1 -11.54 -1.12 12.56
N GLY A 2 -10.53 -1.98 12.75
CA GLY A 2 -9.14 -1.63 12.54
C GLY A 2 -8.68 -1.98 11.12
N HIS A 3 -7.83 -1.14 10.52
CA HIS A 3 -7.16 -1.43 9.26
C HIS A 3 -5.79 -2.05 9.51
N TYR A 4 -5.50 -3.16 8.85
CA TYR A 4 -4.22 -3.85 8.91
C TYR A 4 -3.49 -3.74 7.58
N VAL A 5 -2.17 -3.64 7.63
CA VAL A 5 -1.33 -3.50 6.45
C VAL A 5 -0.36 -4.66 6.35
N ALA A 6 -0.42 -5.37 5.22
CA ALA A 6 0.57 -6.35 4.80
C ALA A 6 1.45 -5.71 3.73
N ALA A 7 2.73 -5.47 4.02
CA ALA A 7 3.68 -4.86 3.09
C ALA A 7 4.77 -5.85 2.67
N TYR A 8 5.16 -5.79 1.41
CA TYR A 8 6.23 -6.59 0.84
C TYR A 8 6.88 -5.83 -0.32
N ALA A 9 8.07 -6.24 -0.73
CA ALA A 9 8.72 -5.71 -1.93
C ALA A 9 9.11 -6.83 -2.89
N VAL A 10 9.13 -6.52 -4.18
CA VAL A 10 9.45 -7.46 -5.25
C VAL A 10 10.54 -6.85 -6.13
N ALA A 11 11.54 -7.66 -6.50
CA ALA A 11 12.57 -7.27 -7.45
C ALA A 11 11.99 -7.16 -8.87
N THR A 12 12.42 -6.15 -9.62
CA THR A 12 12.07 -5.88 -11.02
C THR A 12 13.31 -5.44 -11.77
N ASP A 13 13.22 -5.36 -13.10
CA ASP A 13 14.32 -4.88 -13.95
C ASP A 13 14.73 -3.41 -13.65
N GLN A 14 13.86 -2.66 -12.97
CA GLN A 14 14.05 -1.26 -12.59
C GLN A 14 14.41 -1.06 -11.11
N GLY A 15 14.67 -2.15 -10.37
CA GLY A 15 14.99 -2.13 -8.94
C GLY A 15 13.99 -2.94 -8.11
N TYR A 16 13.43 -2.35 -7.06
CA TYR A 16 12.46 -3.00 -6.19
C TYR A 16 11.18 -2.17 -6.08
N VAL A 17 10.03 -2.82 -6.23
CA VAL A 17 8.71 -2.19 -6.06
C VAL A 17 8.10 -2.66 -4.75
N GLY A 18 7.77 -1.71 -3.88
CA GLY A 18 7.04 -1.96 -2.64
C GLY A 18 5.54 -2.00 -2.90
N TYR A 19 4.86 -2.98 -2.31
CA TYR A 19 3.41 -3.15 -2.34
C TYR A 19 2.86 -3.21 -0.91
N ALA A 20 1.67 -2.67 -0.72
CA ALA A 20 0.93 -2.81 0.52
C ALA A 20 -0.52 -3.18 0.23
N LYS A 21 -1.04 -4.14 1.00
CA LYS A 21 -2.43 -4.59 0.99
C LYS A 21 -3.11 -4.17 2.29
N PHE A 22 -4.26 -3.51 2.18
CA PHE A 22 -5.08 -3.11 3.32
C PHE A 22 -6.13 -4.17 3.59
N CYS A 23 -6.26 -4.59 4.84
CA CYS A 23 -7.16 -5.66 5.26
C CYS A 23 -8.01 -5.19 6.45
N THR A 24 -9.22 -5.72 6.57
CA THR A 24 -10.11 -5.47 7.73
C THR A 24 -9.81 -6.37 8.92
N HIS A 25 -8.89 -7.33 8.76
CA HIS A 25 -8.45 -8.29 9.77
C HIS A 25 -6.92 -8.46 9.69
N THR A 26 -6.28 -8.83 10.80
CA THR A 26 -4.84 -9.06 10.84
C THR A 26 -4.44 -10.13 9.81
N PRO A 27 -3.59 -9.81 8.83
CA PRO A 27 -3.12 -10.80 7.86
C PRO A 27 -2.07 -11.71 8.52
N VAL A 28 -2.20 -13.03 8.31
CA VAL A 28 -1.17 -14.01 8.70
C VAL A 28 -0.03 -14.05 7.67
N ASP A 29 -0.36 -13.78 6.41
CA ASP A 29 0.55 -13.78 5.27
C ASP A 29 0.11 -12.74 4.23
N VAL A 30 1.08 -12.14 3.55
CA VAL A 30 0.86 -11.10 2.52
C VAL A 30 0.24 -11.67 1.25
N TRP A 31 0.37 -12.98 0.98
CA TRP A 31 -0.17 -13.62 -0.21
C TRP A 31 -1.62 -14.08 -0.03
N GLN A 32 -1.97 -14.55 1.17
CA GLN A 32 -3.29 -15.09 1.48
C GLN A 32 -4.28 -14.10 2.12
N CYS A 33 -3.91 -12.82 2.28
CA CYS A 33 -4.81 -11.85 2.89
C CYS A 33 -5.93 -11.37 1.94
N LYS A 34 -7.15 -11.24 2.47
CA LYS A 34 -8.28 -10.60 1.76
C LYS A 34 -8.14 -9.08 1.83
N ALA A 35 -7.51 -8.51 0.81
CA ALA A 35 -7.31 -7.08 0.72
C ALA A 35 -8.58 -6.35 0.24
N ILE A 36 -8.90 -5.22 0.88
CA ILE A 36 -9.92 -4.27 0.40
C ILE A 36 -9.33 -3.31 -0.63
N ASP A 37 -8.06 -2.94 -0.44
CA ASP A 37 -7.31 -2.05 -1.31
C ASP A 37 -5.85 -2.52 -1.42
N LYS A 38 -5.19 -2.13 -2.51
CA LYS A 38 -3.74 -2.29 -2.68
C LYS A 38 -3.11 -1.00 -3.19
N ILE A 39 -1.91 -0.73 -2.72
CA ILE A 39 -1.06 0.34 -3.25
C ILE A 39 0.32 -0.19 -3.63
N SER A 40 1.00 0.54 -4.49
CA SER A 40 2.41 0.36 -4.80
C SER A 40 3.18 1.67 -4.63
N ALA A 41 4.48 1.57 -4.39
CA ALA A 41 5.43 2.66 -4.54
C ALA A 41 6.12 2.62 -5.91
N ARG A 42 6.85 3.68 -6.27
CA ARG A 42 7.74 3.66 -7.45
C ARG A 42 8.95 2.76 -7.20
N PRO A 43 9.58 2.19 -8.25
CA PRO A 43 10.81 1.42 -8.12
C PRO A 43 11.89 2.16 -7.32
N GLN A 44 12.58 1.43 -6.46
CA GLN A 44 13.68 1.91 -5.61
C GLN A 44 14.94 1.07 -5.84
N GLY A 45 16.11 1.64 -5.54
CA GLY A 45 17.39 0.94 -5.72
C GLY A 45 17.63 -0.23 -4.75
N SER A 46 16.80 -0.42 -3.71
CA SER A 46 16.93 -1.55 -2.79
C SER A 46 15.60 -2.00 -2.21
N TYR A 47 15.56 -3.26 -1.76
CA TYR A 47 14.41 -3.87 -1.08
C TYR A 47 13.94 -3.04 0.12
N ARG A 48 14.88 -2.59 0.98
CA ARG A 48 14.56 -1.78 2.16
C ARG A 48 13.93 -0.44 1.79
N LEU A 49 14.49 0.26 0.79
CA LEU A 49 13.94 1.54 0.33
C LEU A 49 12.54 1.37 -0.27
N ALA A 50 12.29 0.27 -0.99
CA ALA A 50 10.99 -0.06 -1.54
C ALA A 50 9.93 -0.29 -0.44
N LEU A 51 10.28 -1.01 0.62
CA LEU A 51 9.42 -1.18 1.80
C LEU A 51 9.15 0.15 2.50
N GLU A 52 10.19 0.92 2.83
CA GLU A 52 10.04 2.22 3.48
C GLU A 52 9.17 3.18 2.64
N ALA A 53 9.32 3.15 1.31
CA ALA A 53 8.52 3.96 0.40
C ALA A 53 7.04 3.57 0.40
N VAL A 54 6.72 2.27 0.35
CA VAL A 54 5.32 1.83 0.37
C VAL A 54 4.68 1.99 1.74
N GLU A 55 5.43 1.83 2.84
CA GLU A 55 4.95 2.11 4.20
C GLU A 55 4.57 3.59 4.38
N ARG A 56 5.39 4.53 3.88
CA ARG A 56 5.05 5.96 3.91
C ARG A 56 3.76 6.23 3.15
N ARG A 57 3.59 5.64 1.96
CA ARG A 57 2.35 5.76 1.18
C ARG A 57 1.17 5.12 1.90
N ALA A 58 1.39 4.00 2.60
CA ALA A 58 0.32 3.34 3.33
C ALA A 58 -0.19 4.16 4.51
N ARG A 59 0.72 4.84 5.24
CA ARG A 59 0.34 5.78 6.31
C ARG A 59 -0.51 6.93 5.78
N LEU A 60 -0.14 7.51 4.63
CA LEU A 60 -0.93 8.55 3.97
C LEU A 60 -2.32 8.04 3.55
N PHE A 61 -2.40 6.84 2.98
CA PHE A 61 -3.67 6.23 2.59
C PHE A 61 -4.60 6.02 3.78
N LEU A 62 -4.07 5.53 4.91
CA LEU A 62 -4.86 5.35 6.15
C LEU A 62 -5.37 6.69 6.71
N GLN A 63 -4.56 7.74 6.65
CA GLN A 63 -5.00 9.09 7.05
C GLN A 63 -6.15 9.58 6.19
N LEU A 64 -6.08 9.37 4.87
CA LEU A 64 -7.15 9.73 3.93
C LEU A 64 -8.41 8.90 4.17
N LEU A 65 -8.28 7.58 4.38
CA LEU A 65 -9.43 6.73 4.71
C LEU A 65 -10.17 7.22 5.96
N HIS A 66 -9.42 7.57 7.01
CA HIS A 66 -10.02 8.13 8.22
C HIS A 66 -10.71 9.48 7.98
N GLN A 67 -10.23 10.28 7.02
CA GLN A 67 -10.78 11.60 6.73
C GLN A 67 -12.03 11.55 5.84
N TYR A 68 -12.09 10.63 4.87
CA TYR A 68 -13.14 10.60 3.83
C TYR A 68 -14.16 9.46 4.00
N GLY A 69 -13.91 8.52 4.93
CA GLY A 69 -14.83 7.41 5.24
C GLY A 69 -14.79 6.26 4.23
N ASP A 70 -15.47 5.15 4.56
CA ASP A 70 -15.42 3.86 3.83
C ASP A 70 -16.21 3.86 2.50
N GLY A 71 -16.69 5.01 2.03
CA GLY A 71 -17.58 5.10 0.86
C GLY A 71 -16.88 4.90 -0.48
N ASP A 72 -15.73 5.56 -0.66
CA ASP A 72 -14.90 5.47 -1.86
C ASP A 72 -13.42 5.40 -1.47
N SER A 73 -12.67 4.54 -2.16
CA SER A 73 -11.24 4.37 -1.91
C SER A 73 -10.47 5.66 -2.28
N PRO A 74 -9.71 6.28 -1.35
CA PRO A 74 -8.99 7.52 -1.59
C PRO A 74 -7.69 7.30 -2.39
N LEU A 75 -7.55 6.17 -3.08
CA LEU A 75 -6.38 5.82 -3.89
C LEU A 75 -6.03 6.93 -4.89
N HIS A 76 -7.05 7.51 -5.52
CA HIS A 76 -6.90 8.60 -6.49
C HIS A 76 -6.33 9.89 -5.88
N MET A 77 -6.38 10.04 -4.56
CA MET A 77 -5.82 11.19 -3.83
C MET A 77 -4.35 10.97 -3.44
N LEU A 78 -3.81 9.76 -3.63
CA LEU A 78 -2.40 9.49 -3.34
C LEU A 78 -1.50 10.11 -4.43
N PRO A 79 -0.45 10.86 -4.04
CA PRO A 79 0.47 11.45 -5.00
C PRO A 79 1.07 10.41 -5.96
N GLY A 80 1.07 10.69 -7.26
CA GLY A 80 1.69 9.82 -8.25
C GLY A 80 0.93 8.52 -8.55
N VAL A 81 -0.34 8.41 -8.15
CA VAL A 81 -1.28 7.48 -8.78
C VAL A 81 -1.71 8.10 -10.10
N ALA A 82 -1.36 7.48 -11.22
CA ALA A 82 -1.93 7.88 -12.50
C ALA A 82 -3.43 7.58 -12.43
N ALA A 83 -4.27 8.57 -12.75
CA ALA A 83 -5.65 8.29 -13.13
C ALA A 83 -5.57 7.35 -14.34
N THR A 84 -5.89 6.08 -14.14
CA THR A 84 -6.01 5.09 -15.20
C THR A 84 -7.23 5.39 -16.06
#